data_AF-M7WG73-F1
#
_entry.id   AF-M7WG73-F1
#
_cell.length_a   1.000
_cell.length_b   1.000
_cell.length_c   1.000
_cell.angle_alpha   90.00
_cell.angle_beta   90.00
_cell.angle_gamma   90.00
#
_symmetry.space_group_name_H-M   'P 1'
#
loop_
_entity.id
_entity.type
_entity.pdbx_description
1 polymer ?
#
loop_
_entity_poly.entity_id
_entity_poly.type
_entity_poly.pdbx_seq_one_letter_code
_entity_poly.pdbx_strand_id
1 'polypeptide(L)'
;MDVQTEVETLSAIYGDKVSYENNVLSCTIEETVDENLQIVKGEITIKFSIPEDYPETHPTFVLETEEDFIGQKIERIEKNIEQIIEEEFTCLFELVDHVKDMLIEILKEQVIFLNEEIVRKEKEEERAREREFIGTTKKTFEEWWKDKEKERKITLEKIKKDRERILYE
;
A
#
# COMPACT_ATOMS: atom_id res chain seq x y z
N MET A 1 36.71 -17.51 1.67
CA MET A 1 35.71 -18.31 2.41
C MET A 1 35.28 -19.41 1.46
N ASP A 2 35.13 -20.65 1.92
CA ASP A 2 34.70 -21.74 1.03
C ASP A 2 33.20 -21.63 0.75
N VAL A 3 32.78 -21.82 -0.51
CA VAL A 3 31.36 -21.80 -0.94
C VAL A 3 30.49 -22.63 -0.02
N GLN A 4 30.98 -23.80 0.39
CA GLN A 4 30.25 -24.73 1.23
C GLN A 4 29.91 -24.13 2.60
N THR A 5 30.82 -23.36 3.21
CA THR A 5 30.57 -22.67 4.49
C THR A 5 29.52 -21.56 4.33
N GLU A 6 29.56 -20.84 3.20
CA GLU A 6 28.57 -19.80 2.92
C GLU A 6 27.18 -20.39 2.68
N VAL A 7 27.09 -21.49 1.93
CA VAL A 7 25.84 -22.23 1.70
C VAL A 7 25.29 -22.80 3.01
N GLU A 8 26.14 -23.38 3.87
CA GLU A 8 25.73 -23.87 5.19
C GLU A 8 25.22 -22.74 6.08
N THR A 9 25.87 -21.57 6.03
CA THR A 9 25.44 -20.38 6.78
C THR A 9 24.07 -19.90 6.30
N LEU A 10 23.87 -19.79 4.99
CA LEU A 10 22.59 -19.40 4.41
C LEU A 10 21.49 -20.43 4.72
N SER A 11 21.80 -21.72 4.62
CA SER A 11 20.88 -22.81 4.97
C SER A 11 20.53 -22.80 6.46
N ALA A 12 21.45 -22.41 7.34
CA ALA A 12 21.17 -22.28 8.77
C ALA A 12 20.23 -21.10 9.09
N ILE A 13 20.27 -20.03 8.30
CA ILE A 13 19.48 -18.81 8.51
C ILE A 13 18.10 -18.93 7.86
N TYR A 14 18.06 -19.38 6.61
CA TYR A 14 16.86 -19.41 5.77
C TYR A 14 16.23 -20.80 5.65
N GLY A 15 16.89 -21.84 6.19
CA GLY A 15 16.33 -23.19 6.28
C GLY A 15 16.05 -23.81 4.91
N ASP A 16 14.81 -24.27 4.74
CA ASP A 16 14.31 -24.89 3.50
C ASP A 16 14.15 -23.93 2.33
N LYS A 17 14.28 -22.62 2.57
CA LYS A 17 14.23 -21.59 1.51
C LYS A 17 15.54 -21.44 0.74
N VAL A 18 16.55 -22.25 1.06
CA VAL A 18 17.84 -22.29 0.37
C VAL A 18 18.01 -23.63 -0.31
N SER A 19 18.39 -23.59 -1.59
CA SER A 19 18.75 -24.77 -2.37
C SER A 19 20.09 -24.52 -3.05
N TYR A 20 20.98 -25.52 -3.01
CA TYR A 20 22.26 -25.47 -3.69
C TYR A 20 22.43 -26.73 -4.56
N GLU A 21 22.30 -26.55 -5.87
CA GLU A 21 22.43 -27.63 -6.85
C GLU A 21 23.17 -27.15 -8.10
N ASN A 22 24.06 -27.97 -8.66
CA ASN A 22 24.78 -27.67 -9.91
C ASN A 22 25.51 -26.30 -9.92
N ASN A 23 26.16 -25.93 -8.81
CA ASN A 23 26.81 -24.62 -8.62
C ASN A 23 25.86 -23.42 -8.69
N VAL A 24 24.55 -23.66 -8.56
CA VAL A 24 23.53 -22.62 -8.45
C VAL A 24 22.98 -22.63 -7.03
N LEU A 25 23.13 -21.50 -6.36
CA LEU A 25 22.55 -21.25 -5.04
C LEU A 25 21.29 -20.41 -5.20
N SER A 26 20.14 -20.98 -4.88
CA SER A 26 18.85 -20.28 -4.83
C SER A 26 18.51 -19.98 -3.38
N CYS A 27 18.14 -18.74 -3.07
CA CYS A 27 17.69 -18.32 -1.76
C CYS A 27 16.41 -17.50 -1.90
N THR A 28 15.32 -17.95 -1.28
CA THR A 28 14.05 -17.25 -1.25
C THR A 28 13.91 -16.47 0.07
N ILE A 29 13.72 -15.17 -0.06
CA ILE A 29 13.60 -14.22 1.04
C ILE A 29 12.14 -13.79 1.10
N GLU A 30 11.50 -14.02 2.24
CA GLU A 30 10.11 -13.62 2.49
C GLU A 30 10.11 -12.63 3.66
N GLU A 31 9.47 -11.49 3.46
CA GLU A 31 9.34 -10.47 4.48
C GLU A 31 7.90 -10.00 4.61
N THR A 32 7.56 -9.50 5.79
CA THR A 32 6.22 -8.97 6.09
C THR A 32 6.38 -7.65 6.84
N VAL A 33 5.77 -6.59 6.30
CA VAL A 33 5.67 -5.30 6.97
C VAL A 33 4.23 -5.12 7.45
N ASP A 34 4.08 -4.95 8.77
CA ASP A 34 2.81 -4.64 9.44
C ASP A 34 2.92 -3.24 10.05
N GLU A 35 2.44 -2.25 9.30
CA GLU A 35 2.41 -0.86 9.74
C GLU A 35 1.07 -0.20 9.38
N ASN A 36 0.57 0.66 10.27
CA ASN A 36 -0.63 1.48 10.06
C ASN A 36 -1.88 0.69 9.63
N LEU A 37 -2.12 -0.49 10.23
CA LEU A 37 -3.25 -1.39 9.93
C LEU A 37 -3.20 -2.04 8.53
N GLN A 38 -2.08 -1.91 7.82
CA GLN A 38 -1.82 -2.60 6.55
C GLN A 38 -0.75 -3.66 6.76
N ILE A 39 -1.04 -4.87 6.29
CA ILE A 39 -0.09 -5.99 6.29
C ILE A 39 0.27 -6.25 4.83
N VAL A 40 1.51 -5.95 4.46
CA VAL A 40 2.05 -6.22 3.12
C VAL A 40 3.13 -7.29 3.26
N LYS A 41 3.00 -8.34 2.46
CA LYS A 41 3.97 -9.43 2.35
C LYS A 41 4.69 -9.34 1.02
N GLY A 42 5.96 -9.74 1.04
CA GLY A 42 6.88 -9.69 -0.09
C GLY A 42 7.69 -10.97 -0.17
N GLU A 43 7.85 -11.53 -1.35
CA GLU A 43 8.80 -12.61 -1.63
C GLU A 43 9.72 -12.29 -2.81
N ILE A 44 11.02 -12.50 -2.62
CA ILE A 44 12.01 -12.41 -3.67
C ILE A 44 12.97 -13.59 -3.60
N THR A 45 13.21 -14.21 -4.75
CA THR A 45 14.19 -15.29 -4.89
C THR A 45 15.42 -14.76 -5.59
N ILE A 46 16.57 -14.90 -4.96
CA ILE A 46 17.88 -14.62 -5.56
C ILE A 46 18.58 -15.92 -5.92
N LYS A 47 19.03 -16.03 -7.17
CA LYS A 47 19.77 -17.17 -7.69
C LYS A 47 21.18 -16.75 -8.05
N PHE A 48 22.17 -17.28 -7.34
CA PHE A 48 23.59 -17.09 -7.65
C PHE A 48 24.11 -18.26 -8.47
N SER A 49 24.77 -17.96 -9.58
CA SER A 49 25.60 -18.93 -10.32
C SER A 49 27.04 -18.76 -9.87
N ILE A 50 27.57 -19.78 -9.20
CA ILE A 50 28.89 -19.75 -8.58
C ILE A 50 29.91 -20.30 -9.58
N PRO A 51 30.94 -19.52 -9.97
CA PRO A 51 31.99 -19.98 -10.87
C PRO A 51 32.91 -21.00 -10.18
N GLU A 52 33.60 -21.83 -10.97
CA GLU A 52 34.56 -22.82 -10.43
C GLU A 52 35.74 -22.14 -9.71
N ASP A 53 36.13 -20.95 -10.17
CA ASP A 53 37.21 -20.14 -9.59
C ASP A 53 36.73 -19.17 -8.48
N TYR A 54 35.58 -19.43 -7.85
CA TYR A 54 35.13 -18.63 -6.71
C TYR A 54 36.09 -18.77 -5.51
N PRO A 55 36.44 -17.69 -4.79
CA PRO A 55 35.91 -16.32 -4.90
C PRO A 55 36.74 -15.37 -5.79
N GLU A 56 37.71 -15.85 -6.59
CA GLU A 56 38.49 -14.98 -7.49
C GLU A 56 37.61 -14.35 -8.58
N THR A 57 36.62 -15.09 -9.05
CA THR A 57 35.57 -14.57 -9.94
C THR A 57 34.27 -14.40 -9.15
N HIS A 58 33.66 -13.21 -9.28
CA HIS A 58 32.38 -12.91 -8.64
C HIS A 58 31.24 -13.79 -9.19
N PRO A 59 30.29 -14.19 -8.35
CA PRO A 59 29.10 -14.91 -8.80
C PRO A 59 28.19 -13.99 -9.61
N THR A 60 27.54 -14.54 -10.64
CA THR A 60 26.44 -13.83 -11.32
C THR A 60 25.13 -14.12 -10.62
N PHE A 61 24.20 -13.18 -10.58
CA PHE A 61 22.93 -13.35 -9.91
C PHE A 61 21.73 -13.04 -10.82
N VAL A 62 20.57 -13.59 -10.46
CA VAL A 62 19.27 -13.28 -11.06
C VAL A 62 18.25 -13.15 -9.94
N LEU A 63 17.41 -12.12 -10.01
CA LEU A 63 16.29 -11.91 -9.10
C LEU A 63 14.98 -12.34 -9.75
N GLU A 64 14.15 -13.06 -9.00
CA GLU A 64 12.81 -13.50 -9.41
C GLU A 64 11.81 -13.15 -8.30
N THR A 65 10.62 -12.70 -8.69
CA THR A 65 9.51 -12.42 -7.76
C THR A 65 8.19 -12.70 -8.47
N GLU A 66 7.20 -13.17 -7.72
CA GLU A 66 5.83 -13.33 -8.22
C GLU A 66 5.00 -12.03 -8.06
N GLU A 67 5.52 -11.05 -7.32
CA GLU A 67 4.77 -9.84 -6.98
C GLU A 67 5.06 -8.68 -7.93
N ASP A 68 4.03 -8.21 -8.64
CA ASP A 68 4.14 -7.13 -9.63
C ASP A 68 4.76 -5.84 -9.06
N PHE A 69 4.45 -5.48 -7.80
CA PHE A 69 4.95 -4.26 -7.19
C PHE A 69 6.45 -4.34 -6.84
N ILE A 70 6.96 -5.55 -6.55
CA ILE A 70 8.39 -5.82 -6.38
C ILE A 70 9.05 -5.87 -7.76
N GLY A 71 8.42 -6.53 -8.73
CA GLY A 71 8.91 -6.63 -10.10
C GLY A 71 9.15 -5.26 -10.76
N GLN A 72 8.29 -4.27 -10.49
CA GLN A 72 8.49 -2.89 -10.96
C GLN A 72 9.74 -2.21 -10.38
N LYS A 73 10.28 -2.70 -9.27
CA LYS A 73 11.44 -2.16 -8.57
C LYS A 73 12.65 -3.09 -8.64
N ILE A 74 12.55 -4.24 -9.31
CA ILE A 74 13.59 -5.27 -9.34
C ILE A 74 14.91 -4.73 -9.91
N GLU A 75 14.84 -3.92 -10.98
CA GLU A 75 16.02 -3.29 -11.61
C GLU A 75 16.77 -2.37 -10.64
N ARG A 76 16.07 -1.74 -9.68
CA ARG A 76 16.71 -0.94 -8.62
C ARG A 76 17.50 -1.85 -7.69
N ILE A 77 16.94 -3.00 -7.31
CA ILE A 77 17.64 -3.97 -6.45
C ILE A 77 18.87 -4.53 -7.18
N GLU A 78 18.71 -4.93 -8.45
CA GLU A 78 19.81 -5.46 -9.28
C GLU A 78 20.99 -4.48 -9.34
N LYS A 79 20.73 -3.20 -9.63
CA LYS A 79 21.79 -2.18 -9.68
C LYS A 79 22.52 -1.99 -8.36
N ASN A 80 21.81 -2.07 -7.22
CA ASN A 80 22.46 -1.96 -5.92
C ASN A 80 23.36 -3.18 -5.64
N ILE A 81 22.88 -4.38 -5.97
CA ILE A 81 23.68 -5.61 -5.81
C ILE A 81 24.91 -5.58 -6.73
N GLU A 82 24.77 -5.15 -7.98
CA GLU A 82 25.91 -5.00 -8.91
C GLU A 82 26.97 -4.04 -8.33
N GLN A 83 26.54 -2.91 -7.77
CA GLN A 83 27.46 -1.96 -7.12
C GLN A 83 28.17 -2.58 -5.91
N ILE A 84 27.45 -3.32 -5.07
CA ILE A 84 28.06 -4.02 -3.92
C ILE A 84 29.07 -5.06 -4.42
N ILE A 85 28.76 -5.77 -5.51
CA ILE A 85 29.67 -6.75 -6.10
C ILE A 85 30.96 -6.09 -6.60
N GLU A 86 30.86 -4.91 -7.23
CA GLU A 86 32.01 -4.19 -7.77
C GLU A 86 32.87 -3.51 -6.70
N GLU A 87 32.26 -2.99 -5.63
CA GLU A 87 32.94 -2.15 -4.64
C GLU A 87 33.40 -2.91 -3.39
N GLU A 88 32.55 -3.77 -2.82
CA GLU A 88 32.73 -4.32 -1.45
C GLU A 88 32.37 -5.81 -1.32
N PHE A 89 32.36 -6.57 -2.42
CA PHE A 89 31.97 -7.99 -2.36
C PHE A 89 32.83 -8.80 -1.38
N THR A 90 32.20 -9.25 -0.29
CA THR A 90 32.87 -10.09 0.70
C THR A 90 32.30 -11.50 0.72
N CYS A 91 30.98 -11.66 0.70
CA CYS A 91 30.31 -12.96 0.75
C CYS A 91 28.87 -12.94 0.21
N LEU A 92 28.35 -14.12 -0.14
CA LEU A 92 26.97 -14.31 -0.61
C LEU A 92 25.94 -13.92 0.45
N PHE A 93 26.25 -14.15 1.73
CA PHE A 93 25.35 -13.79 2.83
C PHE A 93 25.04 -12.29 2.87
N GLU A 94 26.06 -11.45 2.67
CA GLU A 94 25.91 -10.00 2.65
C GLU A 94 25.02 -9.53 1.50
N LEU A 95 25.15 -10.13 0.32
CA LEU A 95 24.25 -9.85 -0.81
C LEU A 95 22.80 -10.22 -0.48
N VAL A 96 22.58 -11.37 0.14
CA VAL A 96 21.23 -11.81 0.57
C VAL A 96 20.65 -10.86 1.63
N ASP A 97 21.46 -10.39 2.58
CA ASP A 97 21.04 -9.45 3.61
C ASP A 97 20.68 -8.08 3.01
N HIS A 98 21.46 -7.59 2.04
CA HIS A 98 21.12 -6.38 1.29
C HIS A 98 19.83 -6.51 0.48
N VAL A 99 19.60 -7.66 -0.18
CA VAL A 99 18.33 -7.92 -0.89
C VAL A 99 17.16 -7.87 0.10
N LYS A 100 17.33 -8.45 1.29
CA LYS A 100 16.33 -8.43 2.35
C LYS A 100 16.02 -7.01 2.82
N ASP A 101 17.03 -6.18 3.11
CA ASP A 101 16.82 -4.79 3.50
C ASP A 101 16.07 -4.00 2.41
N MET A 102 16.47 -4.17 1.15
CA MET A 102 15.80 -3.55 0.00
C MET A 102 14.36 -4.03 -0.16
N LEU A 103 14.09 -5.31 0.06
CA LEU A 103 12.72 -5.87 0.06
C LEU A 103 11.87 -5.20 1.14
N ILE A 104 12.40 -5.04 2.36
CA ILE A 104 11.71 -4.36 3.46
C ILE A 104 11.40 -2.90 3.10
N GLU A 105 12.34 -2.18 2.48
CA GLU A 105 12.09 -0.81 2.01
C GLU A 105 10.96 -0.74 0.98
N ILE A 106 10.95 -1.67 0.02
CA ILE A 106 9.89 -1.75 -0.99
C ILE A 106 8.53 -2.03 -0.35
N LEU A 107 8.47 -2.94 0.62
CA LEU A 107 7.24 -3.24 1.35
C LEU A 107 6.73 -2.03 2.14
N LYS A 108 7.63 -1.25 2.75
CA LYS A 108 7.28 0.01 3.43
C LYS A 108 6.73 1.05 2.45
N GLU A 109 7.37 1.22 1.29
CA GLU A 109 6.87 2.11 0.24
C GLU A 109 5.45 1.70 -0.20
N GLN A 110 5.18 0.39 -0.30
CA GLN A 110 3.86 -0.13 -0.64
C GLN A 110 2.82 0.12 0.47
N VAL A 111 3.19 -0.03 1.74
CA VAL A 111 2.32 0.32 2.87
C VAL A 111 1.96 1.80 2.86
N ILE A 112 2.93 2.68 2.59
CA ILE A 112 2.69 4.13 2.49
C ILE A 112 1.69 4.41 1.36
N PHE A 113 1.91 3.83 0.19
CA PHE A 113 1.02 3.99 -0.97
C PHE A 113 -0.43 3.57 -0.65
N LEU A 114 -0.62 2.40 -0.02
CA LEU A 114 -1.95 1.91 0.36
C LEU A 114 -2.63 2.82 1.39
N ASN A 115 -1.88 3.33 2.37
CA ASN A 115 -2.42 4.26 3.35
C ASN A 115 -2.83 5.60 2.74
N GLU A 116 -2.02 6.15 1.83
CA GLU A 116 -2.37 7.39 1.13
C GLU A 116 -3.63 7.23 0.28
N GLU A 117 -3.83 6.07 -0.37
CA GLU A 117 -5.05 5.76 -1.11
C GLU A 117 -6.28 5.70 -0.20
N ILE A 118 -6.17 5.09 0.98
CA ILE A 118 -7.25 5.03 1.96
C ILE A 118 -7.62 6.44 2.43
N VAL A 119 -6.64 7.23 2.86
CA VAL A 119 -6.86 8.61 3.32
C VAL A 119 -7.48 9.47 2.22
N ARG A 120 -7.07 9.26 0.96
CA ARG A 120 -7.65 9.96 -0.18
C ARG A 120 -9.11 9.58 -0.40
N LYS A 121 -9.43 8.28 -0.37
CA LYS A 121 -10.82 7.79 -0.49
C LYS A 121 -11.70 8.31 0.63
N GLU A 122 -11.22 8.26 1.88
CA GLU A 122 -11.96 8.81 3.03
C GLU A 122 -12.25 10.31 2.86
N LYS A 123 -11.29 11.11 2.38
CA LYS A 123 -11.50 12.54 2.09
C LYS A 123 -12.47 12.78 0.94
N GLU A 124 -12.47 11.93 -0.09
CA GLU A 124 -13.44 12.02 -1.18
C GLU A 124 -14.85 11.65 -0.72
N GLU A 125 -15.00 10.63 0.13
CA GLU A 125 -16.26 10.25 0.76
C GLU A 125 -16.77 11.29 1.76
N GLU A 126 -15.89 11.91 2.54
CA GLU A 126 -16.24 13.02 3.43
C GLU A 126 -16.74 14.22 2.61
N ARG A 127 -16.04 14.61 1.54
CA ARG A 127 -16.50 15.68 0.63
C ARG A 127 -17.78 15.33 -0.11
N ALA A 128 -18.00 14.05 -0.45
CA ALA A 128 -19.25 13.60 -1.05
C ALA A 128 -20.40 13.72 -0.05
N ARG A 129 -20.21 13.27 1.21
CA ARG A 129 -21.17 13.45 2.30
C ARG A 129 -21.44 14.92 2.60
N GLU A 130 -20.42 15.77 2.63
CA GLU A 130 -20.58 17.22 2.77
C GLU A 130 -21.37 17.83 1.61
N ARG A 131 -21.12 17.40 0.37
CA ARG A 131 -21.89 17.85 -0.81
C ARG A 131 -23.34 17.36 -0.78
N GLU A 132 -23.60 16.14 -0.34
CA GLU A 132 -24.95 15.63 -0.12
C GLU A 132 -25.67 16.43 0.98
N PHE A 133 -24.95 16.81 2.04
CA PHE A 133 -25.50 17.61 3.14
C PHE A 133 -25.77 19.08 2.72
N ILE A 134 -24.95 19.65 1.85
CA ILE A 134 -25.14 20.99 1.25
C ILE A 134 -26.33 21.00 0.27
N GLY A 135 -26.69 19.85 -0.32
CA GLY A 135 -27.87 19.71 -1.20
C GLY A 135 -29.22 19.97 -0.54
N THR A 136 -29.31 19.90 0.79
CA THR A 136 -30.56 20.13 1.54
C THR A 136 -30.77 21.57 2.04
N THR A 137 -29.88 22.52 1.74
CA THR A 137 -29.92 23.84 2.43
C THR A 137 -29.92 25.05 1.50
N LYS A 138 -31.14 25.49 1.16
CA LYS A 138 -31.66 26.89 1.04
C LYS A 138 -32.97 26.84 0.26
N LYS A 139 -32.98 26.10 -0.87
CA LYS A 139 -34.20 25.83 -1.66
C LYS A 139 -35.26 25.09 -0.85
N THR A 140 -34.88 24.04 -0.13
CA THR A 140 -35.79 23.26 0.72
C THR A 140 -36.38 24.09 1.86
N PHE A 141 -35.60 25.03 2.41
CA PHE A 141 -36.07 25.98 3.42
C PHE A 141 -37.01 27.04 2.83
N GLU A 142 -36.68 27.60 1.65
CA GLU A 142 -37.53 28.56 0.95
C GLU A 142 -38.86 27.94 0.50
N GLU A 143 -38.86 26.68 0.06
CA GLU A 143 -40.07 25.95 -0.31
C GLU A 143 -40.92 25.61 0.93
N TRP A 144 -40.29 25.15 2.02
CA TRP A 144 -40.97 24.96 3.30
C TRP A 144 -41.55 26.27 3.86
N TRP A 145 -40.83 27.38 3.74
CA TRP A 145 -41.29 28.70 4.20
C TRP A 145 -42.46 29.22 3.35
N LYS A 146 -42.41 29.03 2.02
CA LYS A 146 -43.53 29.38 1.12
C LYS A 146 -44.79 28.57 1.43
N ASP A 147 -44.65 27.29 1.77
CA ASP A 147 -45.77 26.45 2.16
C ASP A 147 -46.38 26.90 3.50
N LYS A 148 -45.54 27.20 4.49
CA LYS A 148 -45.96 27.78 5.77
C LYS A 148 -46.65 29.13 5.64
N GLU A 149 -46.19 30.00 4.74
CA GLU A 149 -46.82 31.30 4.50
C GLU A 149 -48.21 31.16 3.87
N LYS A 150 -48.41 30.18 2.98
CA LYS A 150 -49.73 29.86 2.42
C LYS A 150 -50.69 29.36 3.49
N GLU A 151 -50.27 28.44 4.36
CA GLU A 151 -51.09 27.96 5.48
C GLU A 151 -51.50 29.11 6.41
N ARG A 152 -50.59 30.04 6.70
CA ARG A 152 -50.87 31.19 7.57
C ARG A 152 -51.89 32.16 6.95
N LYS A 153 -51.84 32.40 5.65
CA LYS A 153 -52.82 33.26 4.93
C LYS A 153 -54.23 32.65 4.96
N ILE A 154 -54.34 31.35 4.71
CA ILE A 154 -55.62 30.63 4.77
C ILE A 154 -56.22 30.70 6.18
N THR A 155 -55.38 30.58 7.21
CA THR A 155 -55.83 30.63 8.62
C THR A 155 -56.31 32.02 9.02
N LEU A 156 -55.61 33.08 8.58
CA LEU A 156 -56.02 34.47 8.81
C LEU A 156 -57.31 34.83 8.07
N GLU A 157 -57.52 34.33 6.85
CA GLU A 157 -58.78 34.52 6.14
C GLU A 157 -59.94 33.79 6.81
N LYS A 158 -59.72 32.58 7.34
CA LYS A 158 -60.75 31.86 8.12
C LYS A 158 -61.11 32.62 9.40
N ILE A 159 -60.12 33.10 10.16
CA ILE A 159 -60.36 33.89 11.39
C ILE A 159 -61.08 35.20 11.08
N LYS A 160 -60.78 35.85 9.96
CA LYS A 160 -61.45 37.08 9.53
C LYS A 160 -62.91 36.82 9.15
N LYS A 161 -63.18 35.75 8.39
CA LYS A 161 -64.55 35.34 8.06
C LYS A 161 -65.36 34.92 9.28
N ASP A 162 -64.75 34.23 10.24
CA ASP A 162 -65.42 33.86 11.50
C ASP A 162 -65.76 35.09 12.35
N ARG A 163 -64.84 36.08 12.43
CA ARG A 163 -65.11 37.36 13.10
C ARG A 163 -66.20 38.19 12.41
N GLU A 164 -66.23 38.19 11.08
CA GLU A 164 -67.29 38.87 10.31
C GLU A 164 -68.64 38.15 10.46
N ARG A 165 -68.65 36.82 10.65
CA ARG A 165 -69.88 36.04 10.89
C ARG A 165 -70.46 36.32 12.29
N ILE A 166 -69.62 36.42 13.31
CA ILE A 166 -70.03 36.74 14.69
C ILE A 166 -70.54 38.18 14.84
N LEU A 167 -70.18 39.09 13.93
CA LEU A 167 -70.61 40.50 13.97
C LEU A 167 -71.99 40.76 13.33
N TYR A 168 -72.58 39.76 12.65
CA TYR A 168 -73.84 39.86 11.91
C TYR A 168 -74.92 38.85 12.35
N GLU A 169 -74.71 38.16 13.48
CA GLU A 169 -75.75 37.45 14.25
C GLU A 169 -76.04 38.22 15.55
#